data_AF-A0A6M4P891-F1
#
_entry.id   AF-A0A6M4P891-F1
#
_cell.length_a   1.000
_cell.length_b   1.000
_cell.length_c   1.000
_cell.angle_alpha   90.00
_cell.angle_beta   90.00
_cell.angle_gamma   90.00
#
_symmetry.space_group_name_H-M   'P 1'
#
loop_
_entity.id
_entity.type
_entity.pdbx_description
1 polymer ?
#
loop_
_entity_poly.entity_id
_entity_poly.type
_entity_poly.pdbx_seq_one_letter_code
_entity_poly.pdbx_strand_id
1 'polypeptide(L)'
;MNSFSIKKYHGNSNKDQDDYFDKLAIAIKIQRSNPDAKHSAFVFIDEKSKRSMIAHLSRNYNCCFDRLKGYGILWLDFISERNALSMIIQLKLIAEKKGINIGNTYGITNKGGTIFLNGNVIKNPDVEGDSLTCVTFLLCFLEQFGFKVIDRSTWLITADDIKWQEEILEIIRPTLYESFYEIQKENIGKFPRVRPEQLVGACGKYKEGLKPVSYTDACEAAEFVLQEMANIAT
;
A
#
# COMPACT_ATOMS: atom_id res chain seq x y z
N MET A 1 -7.81 24.21 0.90
CA MET A 1 -7.58 22.77 1.10
C MET A 1 -8.53 22.01 0.18
N ASN A 2 -8.02 21.16 -0.71
CA ASN A 2 -8.87 20.22 -1.43
C ASN A 2 -9.25 19.11 -0.43
N SER A 3 -10.51 19.05 -0.02
CA SER A 3 -11.00 18.05 0.93
C SER A 3 -11.30 16.75 0.20
N PHE A 4 -10.59 15.67 0.54
CA PHE A 4 -11.04 14.30 0.30
C PHE A 4 -11.67 13.76 1.59
N SER A 5 -12.45 12.67 1.51
CA SER A 5 -13.09 12.08 2.69
C SER A 5 -12.74 10.61 2.80
N ILE A 6 -12.36 10.19 4.01
CA ILE A 6 -12.20 8.78 4.34
C ILE A 6 -13.52 8.30 4.94
N LYS A 7 -14.09 7.26 4.36
CA LYS A 7 -15.37 6.71 4.83
C LYS A 7 -15.15 5.43 5.62
N LYS A 8 -15.88 5.27 6.72
CA LYS A 8 -16.02 3.98 7.41
C LYS A 8 -16.81 3.04 6.52
N TYR A 9 -16.27 1.86 6.25
CA TYR A 9 -17.02 0.86 5.50
C TYR A 9 -17.96 0.09 6.40
N HIS A 10 -19.25 0.10 6.07
CA HIS A 10 -20.31 -0.56 6.85
C HIS A 10 -20.79 -1.90 6.25
N GLY A 11 -20.09 -2.46 5.25
CA GLY A 11 -20.21 -3.87 4.88
C GLY A 11 -21.51 -4.35 4.23
N ASN A 12 -22.62 -3.60 4.28
CA ASN A 12 -23.95 -4.20 4.16
C ASN A 12 -25.01 -3.39 3.39
N SER A 13 -24.65 -2.34 2.66
CA SER A 13 -25.63 -1.59 1.86
C SER A 13 -25.56 -2.06 0.40
N ASN A 14 -26.65 -2.65 -0.12
CA ASN A 14 -26.76 -3.05 -1.53
C ASN A 14 -26.61 -1.85 -2.49
N LYS A 15 -26.87 -0.62 -2.01
CA LYS A 15 -26.71 0.61 -2.81
C LYS A 15 -25.25 0.99 -3.06
N ASP A 16 -24.36 0.74 -2.10
CA ASP A 16 -22.92 1.02 -2.26
C ASP A 16 -22.21 -0.05 -3.14
N GLN A 17 -22.91 -1.12 -3.54
CA GLN A 17 -22.31 -2.21 -4.30
C GLN A 17 -22.49 -2.06 -5.82
N ASP A 18 -23.58 -1.46 -6.26
CA ASP A 18 -23.87 -1.27 -7.69
C ASP A 18 -23.09 -0.07 -8.29
N ASP A 19 -22.86 1.00 -7.51
CA ASP A 19 -22.16 2.22 -7.98
C ASP A 19 -20.62 2.11 -7.98
N TYR A 20 -20.06 1.01 -7.46
CA TYR A 20 -18.63 0.86 -7.19
C TYR A 20 -18.02 -0.45 -7.72
N PHE A 21 -18.77 -1.20 -8.52
CA PHE A 21 -18.33 -2.49 -9.04
C PHE A 21 -17.02 -2.42 -9.84
N ASP A 22 -16.86 -1.35 -10.62
CA ASP A 22 -15.70 -1.10 -11.47
C ASP A 22 -14.71 -0.08 -10.88
N LYS A 23 -14.74 0.12 -9.55
CA LYS A 23 -13.89 1.11 -8.88
C LYS A 23 -12.83 0.45 -8.02
N LEU A 24 -11.69 1.14 -7.90
CA LEU A 24 -10.61 0.80 -7.00
C LEU A 24 -10.54 1.82 -5.86
N ALA A 25 -10.32 1.32 -4.66
CA ALA A 25 -10.09 2.14 -3.48
C ALA A 25 -8.76 1.77 -2.82
N ILE A 26 -8.26 2.65 -1.95
CA ILE A 26 -7.21 2.34 -0.99
C ILE A 26 -7.82 2.35 0.42
N ALA A 27 -7.45 1.37 1.22
CA ALA A 27 -7.88 1.23 2.59
C ALA A 27 -6.72 1.46 3.56
N ILE A 28 -7.04 2.00 4.74
CA ILE A 28 -6.12 2.13 5.86
C ILE A 28 -6.74 1.59 7.15
N LYS A 29 -5.93 0.89 7.93
CA LYS A 29 -6.29 0.42 9.27
C LYS A 29 -5.22 0.86 10.25
N ILE A 30 -5.66 1.48 11.34
CA ILE A 30 -4.82 1.88 12.45
C ILE A 30 -4.93 0.81 13.55
N GLN A 31 -3.80 0.32 14.04
CA GLN A 31 -3.74 -0.54 15.21
C GLN A 31 -3.51 0.32 16.46
N ARG A 32 -4.50 0.35 17.37
CA ARG A 32 -4.41 1.17 18.60
C ARG A 32 -3.24 0.78 19.50
N SER A 33 -2.89 -0.51 19.55
CA SER A 33 -1.80 -1.03 20.39
C SER A 33 -0.41 -0.77 19.82
N ASN A 34 -0.30 -0.44 18.53
CA ASN A 34 0.96 -0.10 17.89
C ASN A 34 0.70 0.89 16.75
N PRO A 35 0.83 2.21 17.02
CA PRO A 35 0.63 3.26 16.03
C PRO A 35 1.51 3.13 14.78
N ASP A 36 2.64 2.44 14.84
CA ASP A 36 3.52 2.20 13.70
C ASP A 36 3.15 0.95 12.88
N ALA A 37 2.28 0.09 13.42
CA ALA A 37 1.73 -1.09 12.73
C ALA A 37 0.45 -0.79 11.96
N LYS A 38 0.38 0.38 11.31
CA LYS A 38 -0.70 0.70 10.36
C LYS A 38 -0.58 -0.21 9.14
N HIS A 39 -1.73 -0.48 8.51
CA HIS A 39 -1.79 -1.36 7.35
C HIS A 39 -2.64 -0.74 6.25
N SER A 40 -2.17 -0.88 5.01
CA SER A 40 -2.87 -0.41 3.82
C SER A 40 -3.08 -1.53 2.80
N ALA A 41 -4.21 -1.46 2.09
CA ALA A 41 -4.61 -2.44 1.09
C ALA A 41 -5.36 -1.76 -0.06
N PHE A 42 -5.39 -2.37 -1.24
CA PHE A 42 -6.41 -2.03 -2.24
C PHE A 42 -7.76 -2.58 -1.82
N VAL A 43 -8.84 -1.90 -2.22
CA VAL A 43 -10.22 -2.37 -2.06
C VAL A 43 -10.88 -2.42 -3.43
N PHE A 44 -11.62 -3.49 -3.68
CA PHE A 44 -12.50 -3.62 -4.84
C PHE A 44 -13.69 -4.50 -4.48
N ILE A 45 -14.73 -4.48 -5.32
CA ILE A 45 -15.87 -5.39 -5.21
C ILE A 45 -15.58 -6.63 -6.04
N ASP A 46 -15.58 -7.80 -5.40
CA ASP A 46 -15.40 -9.05 -6.15
C ASP A 46 -16.68 -9.41 -6.91
N GLU A 47 -16.51 -9.64 -8.22
CA GLU A 47 -17.64 -9.84 -9.12
C GLU A 47 -18.50 -11.05 -8.79
N LYS A 48 -17.85 -12.15 -8.38
CA LYS A 48 -18.52 -13.44 -8.13
C LYS A 48 -19.26 -13.40 -6.81
N SER A 49 -18.62 -12.89 -5.76
CA SER A 49 -19.18 -12.88 -4.41
C SER A 49 -20.01 -11.64 -4.09
N LYS A 50 -19.94 -10.59 -4.92
CA LYS A 50 -20.55 -9.26 -4.70
C LYS A 50 -20.15 -8.66 -3.34
N ARG A 51 -18.94 -8.98 -2.87
CA ARG A 51 -18.42 -8.53 -1.57
C ARG A 51 -17.20 -7.65 -1.77
N SER A 52 -17.05 -6.65 -0.91
CA SER A 52 -15.82 -5.87 -0.87
C SER A 52 -14.67 -6.71 -0.30
N MET A 53 -13.62 -6.80 -1.09
CA MET A 53 -12.40 -7.52 -0.80
C MET A 53 -11.26 -6.52 -0.62
N ILE A 54 -10.28 -6.89 0.19
CA ILE A 54 -8.98 -6.21 0.23
C ILE A 54 -7.93 -7.04 -0.47
N ALA A 55 -7.05 -6.40 -1.24
CA ALA A 55 -5.82 -6.99 -1.74
C ALA A 55 -4.63 -6.32 -1.05
N HIS A 56 -3.82 -7.11 -0.34
CA HIS A 56 -2.68 -6.61 0.42
C HIS A 56 -1.55 -7.62 0.48
N LEU A 57 -0.34 -7.12 0.72
CA LEU A 57 0.81 -7.96 1.06
C LEU A 57 0.74 -8.32 2.56
N SER A 58 0.42 -9.58 2.83
CA SER A 58 0.35 -10.12 4.19
C SER A 58 1.74 -10.37 4.79
N ARG A 59 1.80 -10.53 6.12
CA ARG A 59 3.04 -10.85 6.85
C ARG A 59 3.67 -12.20 6.46
N ASN A 60 2.93 -13.08 5.79
CA ASN A 60 3.44 -14.34 5.24
C ASN A 60 3.99 -14.18 3.81
N TYR A 61 4.20 -12.94 3.37
CA TYR A 61 4.80 -12.62 2.07
C TYR A 61 3.98 -13.07 0.89
N ASN A 62 2.66 -13.07 1.07
CA ASN A 62 1.70 -13.42 0.05
C ASN A 62 0.75 -12.26 -0.16
N CYS A 63 0.45 -11.97 -1.42
CA CYS A 63 -0.71 -11.16 -1.75
C CYS A 63 -1.97 -11.94 -1.35
N CYS A 64 -2.75 -11.39 -0.43
CA CYS A 64 -3.92 -12.05 0.12
C CYS A 64 -5.19 -11.25 -0.15
N PHE A 65 -6.27 -11.99 -0.38
CA PHE A 65 -7.60 -11.44 -0.59
C PHE A 65 -8.44 -11.73 0.65
N ASP A 66 -8.68 -10.70 1.45
CA ASP A 66 -9.44 -10.82 2.71
C ASP A 66 -10.73 -10.00 2.67
N ARG A 67 -11.63 -10.27 3.61
CA ARG A 67 -12.82 -9.44 3.79
C ARG A 67 -12.43 -8.08 4.37
N LEU A 68 -13.02 -7.02 3.83
CA LEU A 68 -12.87 -5.68 4.34
C LEU A 68 -13.56 -5.53 5.71
N LYS A 69 -12.76 -5.41 6.79
CA LYS A 69 -13.28 -5.19 8.16
C LYS A 69 -12.38 -4.26 8.98
N GLY A 70 -12.96 -3.17 9.47
CA GLY A 70 -12.29 -2.23 10.38
C GLY A 70 -11.24 -1.35 9.69
N TYR A 71 -11.49 -0.99 8.43
CA TYR A 71 -10.68 -0.07 7.63
C TYR A 71 -11.47 1.20 7.34
N GLY A 72 -10.77 2.32 7.24
CA GLY A 72 -11.25 3.47 6.47
C GLY A 72 -10.92 3.29 5.00
N ILE A 73 -11.79 3.76 4.12
CA ILE A 73 -11.62 3.69 2.67
C ILE A 73 -11.51 5.09 2.07
N LEU A 74 -10.60 5.24 1.11
CA LEU A 74 -10.58 6.31 0.13
C LEU A 74 -10.75 5.72 -1.28
N TRP A 75 -11.80 6.13 -2.00
CA TRP A 75 -11.98 5.78 -3.42
C TRP A 75 -11.01 6.57 -4.29
N LEU A 76 -10.39 5.90 -5.26
CA LEU A 76 -9.36 6.48 -6.11
C LEU A 76 -10.00 7.04 -7.38
N ASP A 77 -10.58 8.23 -7.29
CA ASP A 77 -11.34 8.86 -8.38
C ASP A 77 -10.50 9.17 -9.63
N PHE A 78 -9.16 9.19 -9.50
CA PHE A 78 -8.22 9.35 -10.61
C PHE A 78 -7.99 8.05 -11.40
N ILE A 79 -8.55 6.91 -10.96
CA ILE A 79 -8.44 5.63 -11.65
C ILE A 79 -9.72 5.39 -12.43
N SER A 80 -9.63 5.40 -13.76
CA SER A 80 -10.75 5.04 -14.64
C SER A 80 -11.17 3.58 -14.43
N GLU A 81 -12.44 3.26 -14.74
CA GLU A 81 -12.99 1.90 -14.64
C GLU A 81 -12.15 0.87 -15.42
N ARG A 82 -11.66 1.23 -16.62
CA ARG A 82 -10.78 0.38 -17.42
C ARG A 82 -9.46 0.07 -16.70
N ASN A 83 -8.87 1.08 -16.06
CA ASN A 83 -7.63 0.90 -15.31
C ASN A 83 -7.88 0.10 -14.04
N ALA A 84 -8.98 0.37 -13.32
CA ALA A 84 -9.39 -0.38 -12.14
C ALA A 84 -9.59 -1.86 -12.45
N LEU A 85 -10.31 -2.20 -13.52
CA LEU A 85 -10.50 -3.59 -13.97
C LEU A 85 -9.16 -4.28 -14.25
N SER A 86 -8.28 -3.62 -15.01
CA SER A 86 -6.95 -4.16 -15.35
C SER A 86 -6.09 -4.40 -14.10
N MET A 87 -6.12 -3.45 -13.16
CA MET A 87 -5.46 -3.53 -11.86
C MET A 87 -6.02 -4.70 -11.03
N ILE A 88 -7.34 -4.86 -10.94
CA ILE A 88 -7.98 -5.93 -10.19
C ILE A 88 -7.63 -7.31 -10.76
N ILE A 89 -7.63 -7.47 -12.10
CA ILE A 89 -7.22 -8.71 -12.76
C ILE A 89 -5.76 -9.04 -12.41
N GLN A 90 -4.87 -8.05 -12.46
CA GLN A 90 -3.46 -8.26 -12.11
C GLN A 90 -3.27 -8.63 -10.63
N LEU A 91 -4.00 -7.99 -9.71
CA LEU A 91 -4.03 -8.38 -8.28
C LEU A 91 -4.51 -9.83 -8.11
N LYS A 92 -5.55 -10.25 -8.85
CA LYS A 92 -6.06 -11.63 -8.85
C LYS A 92 -4.99 -12.62 -9.30
N LEU A 93 -4.27 -12.32 -10.39
CA LEU A 93 -3.18 -13.16 -10.88
C LEU A 93 -2.04 -13.30 -9.88
N ILE A 94 -1.69 -12.22 -9.16
CA ILE A 94 -0.68 -12.27 -8.08
C ILE A 94 -1.15 -13.18 -6.95
N ALA A 95 -2.42 -13.07 -6.53
CA ALA A 95 -2.98 -13.87 -5.45
C ALA A 95 -3.19 -15.36 -5.82
N GLU A 96 -3.56 -15.66 -7.07
CA GLU A 96 -3.77 -17.03 -7.56
C GLU A 96 -2.48 -17.83 -7.66
N LYS A 97 -1.37 -17.14 -7.89
CA LYS A 97 -0.06 -17.76 -7.97
C LYS A 97 0.44 -18.06 -6.56
N LYS A 98 -0.16 -19.10 -5.94
CA LYS A 98 0.14 -19.69 -4.62
C LYS A 98 1.61 -20.13 -4.41
N GLY A 99 2.47 -19.91 -5.41
CA GLY A 99 3.88 -20.27 -5.42
C GLY A 99 4.82 -19.10 -5.66
N ILE A 100 4.33 -17.85 -5.80
CA ILE A 100 5.20 -16.72 -5.48
C ILE A 100 5.14 -16.62 -3.98
N ASN A 101 5.94 -17.49 -3.37
CA ASN A 101 6.62 -17.09 -2.17
C ASN A 101 7.30 -15.78 -2.57
N ILE A 102 6.65 -14.65 -2.28
CA ILE A 102 7.36 -13.38 -2.37
C ILE A 102 8.43 -13.36 -1.25
N GLY A 103 8.63 -14.47 -0.51
CA GLY A 103 9.92 -15.16 -0.42
C GLY A 103 11.10 -14.22 -0.34
N ASN A 104 11.27 -13.61 0.82
CA ASN A 104 12.33 -12.64 1.10
C ASN A 104 12.28 -11.39 0.21
N THR A 105 11.09 -10.86 -0.02
CA THR A 105 10.93 -9.50 -0.55
C THR A 105 10.28 -8.61 0.48
N TYR A 106 9.77 -9.10 1.60
CA TYR A 106 9.42 -8.18 2.66
C TYR A 106 10.68 -7.67 3.32
N GLY A 107 10.81 -6.36 3.34
CA GLY A 107 12.02 -5.68 3.72
C GLY A 107 11.85 -4.18 3.60
N ILE A 108 12.93 -3.46 3.87
CA ILE A 108 12.94 -2.01 4.04
C ILE A 108 13.50 -1.27 2.81
N THR A 109 14.11 -2.02 1.89
CA THR A 109 14.83 -1.46 0.74
C THR A 109 13.90 -1.31 -0.46
N ASN A 110 13.56 -0.09 -0.87
CA ASN A 110 12.81 0.15 -2.11
C ASN A 110 13.07 1.56 -2.67
N LYS A 111 13.41 1.66 -3.96
CA LYS A 111 13.47 2.94 -4.72
C LYS A 111 12.38 3.07 -5.78
N GLY A 112 11.39 2.19 -5.76
CA GLY A 112 10.43 2.01 -6.85
C GLY A 112 11.01 1.12 -7.96
N GLY A 113 10.28 0.99 -9.07
CA GLY A 113 10.70 0.19 -10.22
C GLY A 113 10.43 -1.32 -10.09
N THR A 114 9.98 -1.81 -8.93
CA THR A 114 9.41 -3.15 -8.81
C THR A 114 8.14 -3.24 -9.66
N ILE A 115 8.03 -4.27 -10.51
CA ILE A 115 6.87 -4.51 -11.36
C ILE A 115 6.25 -5.88 -11.09
N PHE A 116 4.99 -6.02 -11.45
CA PHE A 116 4.18 -7.20 -11.32
C PHE A 116 3.76 -7.68 -12.70
N LEU A 117 4.14 -8.89 -13.11
CA LEU A 117 3.85 -9.42 -14.45
C LEU A 117 3.47 -10.90 -14.40
N ASN A 118 2.28 -11.23 -14.92
CA ASN A 118 1.76 -12.60 -14.94
C ASN A 118 1.81 -13.27 -13.55
N GLY A 119 1.36 -12.50 -12.56
CA GLY A 119 1.43 -12.82 -11.14
C GLY A 119 2.79 -12.59 -10.50
N ASN A 120 3.92 -12.65 -11.23
CA ASN A 120 5.28 -12.54 -10.68
C ASN A 120 5.61 -11.14 -10.17
N VAL A 121 6.39 -11.07 -9.09
CA VAL A 121 7.11 -9.87 -8.68
C VAL A 121 8.48 -9.87 -9.35
N ILE A 122 8.75 -8.84 -10.14
CA ILE A 122 10.05 -8.60 -10.77
C ILE A 122 10.67 -7.42 -10.02
N LYS A 123 11.75 -7.71 -9.29
CA LYS A 123 12.49 -6.72 -8.50
C LYS A 123 13.14 -5.67 -9.40
N ASN A 124 13.35 -4.48 -8.85
CA ASN A 124 14.19 -3.49 -9.49
C ASN A 124 15.65 -4.02 -9.58
N PRO A 125 16.21 -4.19 -10.79
CA PRO A 125 17.55 -4.75 -10.96
C PRO A 125 18.66 -3.83 -10.44
N ASP A 126 18.39 -2.53 -10.30
CA ASP A 126 19.36 -1.51 -9.86
C ASP A 126 19.38 -1.34 -8.33
N VAL A 127 18.60 -2.14 -7.60
CA VAL A 127 18.44 -2.04 -6.15
C VAL A 127 18.69 -3.39 -5.52
N GLU A 128 19.91 -3.59 -5.02
CA GLU A 128 20.24 -4.76 -4.24
C GLU A 128 19.35 -4.86 -3.00
N GLY A 129 18.75 -6.03 -2.79
CA GLY A 129 17.80 -6.22 -1.70
C GLY A 129 16.42 -5.59 -1.94
N ASP A 130 16.04 -5.23 -3.17
CA ASP A 130 14.72 -4.65 -3.45
C ASP A 130 13.59 -5.49 -2.82
N SER A 131 12.72 -4.77 -2.14
CA SER A 131 11.77 -5.27 -1.16
C SER A 131 10.46 -4.47 -1.17
N LEU A 132 9.41 -5.07 -0.65
CA LEU A 132 8.08 -4.53 -0.54
C LEU A 132 7.55 -4.69 0.90
N THR A 133 6.98 -3.63 1.43
CA THR A 133 6.07 -3.66 2.56
C THR A 133 4.63 -3.63 2.02
N CYS A 134 3.62 -3.69 2.89
CA CYS A 134 2.22 -3.52 2.46
C CYS A 134 1.98 -2.20 1.71
N VAL A 135 2.64 -1.10 2.11
CA VAL A 135 2.45 0.22 1.48
C VAL A 135 3.33 0.40 0.24
N THR A 136 4.57 -0.10 0.23
CA THR A 136 5.39 -0.01 -0.99
C THR A 136 4.91 -0.97 -2.08
N PHE A 137 4.25 -2.09 -1.74
CA PHE A 137 3.50 -2.91 -2.69
C PHE A 137 2.43 -2.08 -3.42
N LEU A 138 1.55 -1.40 -2.68
CA LEU A 138 0.52 -0.53 -3.24
C LEU A 138 1.12 0.57 -4.12
N LEU A 139 2.18 1.22 -3.66
CA LEU A 139 2.83 2.30 -4.38
C LEU A 139 3.47 1.82 -5.70
N CYS A 140 4.28 0.77 -5.67
CA CYS A 140 4.89 0.20 -6.89
C CYS A 140 3.81 -0.29 -7.86
N PHE A 141 2.71 -0.83 -7.35
CA PHE A 141 1.58 -1.25 -8.17
C PHE A 141 0.91 -0.06 -8.86
N LEU A 142 0.65 1.05 -8.16
CA LEU A 142 0.14 2.29 -8.78
C LEU A 142 1.11 2.83 -9.85
N GLU A 143 2.41 2.86 -9.55
CA GLU A 143 3.45 3.35 -10.46
C GLU A 143 3.53 2.53 -11.75
N GLN A 144 3.38 1.20 -11.67
CA GLN A 144 3.33 0.34 -12.85
C GLN A 144 2.19 0.71 -13.82
N PHE A 145 1.04 1.14 -13.29
CA PHE A 145 -0.11 1.58 -14.09
C PHE A 145 -0.01 3.07 -14.49
N GLY A 146 1.14 3.71 -14.28
CA GLY A 146 1.40 5.10 -14.67
C GLY A 146 0.98 6.13 -13.62
N PHE A 147 0.43 5.72 -12.49
CA PHE A 147 0.01 6.63 -11.42
C PHE A 147 1.17 6.92 -10.47
N LYS A 148 1.97 7.93 -10.82
CA LYS A 148 3.04 8.44 -9.95
C LYS A 148 2.46 9.33 -8.86
N VAL A 149 1.85 8.71 -7.85
CA VAL A 149 1.14 9.42 -6.78
C VAL A 149 2.05 10.31 -5.94
N ILE A 150 3.29 9.87 -5.69
CA ILE A 150 4.25 10.59 -4.85
C ILE A 150 5.50 10.98 -5.62
N ASP A 151 6.12 12.10 -5.22
CA ASP A 151 7.45 12.49 -5.68
C ASP A 151 8.52 11.89 -4.75
N ARG A 152 9.01 10.70 -5.11
CA ARG A 152 10.05 9.99 -4.36
C ARG A 152 11.32 10.81 -4.13
N SER A 153 11.64 11.78 -4.99
CA SER A 153 12.85 12.61 -4.84
C SER A 153 12.79 13.54 -3.63
N THR A 154 11.59 13.81 -3.13
CA THR A 154 11.36 14.67 -1.95
C THR A 154 11.29 13.89 -0.65
N TRP A 155 11.29 12.56 -0.69
CA TRP A 155 11.11 11.72 0.50
C TRP A 155 12.33 11.78 1.42
N LEU A 156 12.09 12.13 2.68
CA LEU A 156 13.13 12.26 3.68
C LEU A 156 13.29 10.96 4.47
N ILE A 157 14.50 10.76 5.00
CA ILE A 157 14.81 9.73 5.98
C ILE A 157 14.85 10.40 7.34
N THR A 158 13.97 9.98 8.25
CA THR A 158 13.91 10.51 9.63
C THR A 158 14.48 9.53 10.64
N ALA A 159 14.79 10.00 11.85
CA ALA A 159 15.22 9.13 12.95
C ALA A 159 14.18 8.06 13.30
N ASP A 160 12.89 8.40 13.22
CA ASP A 160 11.79 7.45 13.42
C ASP A 160 11.76 6.36 12.35
N ASP A 161 12.15 6.69 11.12
CA ASP A 161 12.20 5.71 10.03
C ASP A 161 13.34 4.71 10.25
N ILE A 162 14.51 5.19 10.70
CA ILE A 162 15.65 4.34 11.06
C ILE A 162 15.26 3.37 12.18
N LYS A 163 14.67 3.90 13.26
CA LYS A 163 14.20 3.08 14.38
C LYS A 163 13.18 2.03 13.93
N TRP A 164 12.22 2.43 13.11
CA TRP A 164 11.24 1.47 12.57
C TRP A 164 11.88 0.41 11.69
N GLN A 165 12.90 0.78 10.88
CA GLN A 165 13.62 -0.15 10.02
C GLN A 165 14.38 -1.20 10.83
N GLU A 166 15.02 -0.82 11.93
CA GLU A 166 15.65 -1.74 12.87
C GLU A 166 14.62 -2.70 13.48
N GLU A 167 13.52 -2.16 14.00
CA GLU A 167 12.46 -2.94 14.65
C GLU A 167 11.79 -3.93 13.70
N ILE A 168 11.41 -3.48 12.50
CA ILE A 168 10.72 -4.35 11.55
C ILE A 168 11.64 -5.45 11.04
N LEU A 169 12.94 -5.16 10.88
CA LEU A 169 13.90 -6.13 10.40
C LEU A 169 14.11 -7.26 11.40
N GLU A 170 14.17 -6.96 12.71
CA GLU A 170 14.20 -7.99 13.75
C GLU A 170 12.92 -8.81 13.81
N ILE A 171 11.75 -8.18 13.60
CA ILE A 171 10.46 -8.89 13.54
C ILE A 171 10.41 -9.91 12.40
N ILE A 172 10.94 -9.56 11.23
CA ILE A 172 10.89 -10.42 10.03
C ILE A 172 12.10 -11.36 9.91
N ARG A 173 13.17 -11.15 10.70
CA ARG A 173 14.39 -11.97 10.69
C ARG A 173 14.13 -13.48 10.68
N PRO A 174 13.20 -14.05 11.48
CA PRO A 174 12.97 -15.51 11.49
C PRO A 174 12.52 -16.10 10.16
N THR A 175 12.17 -15.25 9.19
CA THR A 175 11.66 -15.64 7.90
C THR A 175 12.58 -15.29 6.72
N LEU A 176 13.67 -14.57 6.98
CA LEU A 176 14.63 -14.16 5.97
C LEU A 176 15.79 -15.15 5.89
N TYR A 177 16.33 -15.36 4.69
CA TYR A 177 17.66 -15.94 4.56
C TYR A 177 18.70 -14.98 5.14
N GLU A 178 19.73 -15.52 5.80
CA GLU A 178 20.75 -14.71 6.48
C GLU A 178 21.42 -13.70 5.53
N SER A 179 21.76 -14.12 4.31
CA SER A 179 22.36 -13.22 3.30
C SER A 179 21.42 -12.08 2.90
N PHE A 180 20.11 -12.31 2.88
CA PHE A 180 19.14 -11.27 2.58
C PHE A 180 18.92 -10.34 3.78
N TYR A 181 18.92 -10.87 5.00
CA TYR A 181 18.86 -10.08 6.22
C TYR A 181 20.05 -9.12 6.32
N GLU A 182 21.28 -9.58 6.06
CA GLU A 182 22.46 -8.70 6.11
C GLU A 182 22.38 -7.57 5.06
N ILE A 183 21.90 -7.86 3.83
CA ILE A 183 21.63 -6.80 2.84
C ILE A 183 20.60 -5.78 3.36
N GLN A 184 19.49 -6.23 3.96
CA GLN A 184 18.51 -5.30 4.53
C GLN A 184 19.10 -4.48 5.68
N LYS A 185 19.88 -5.12 6.54
CA LYS A 185 20.51 -4.48 7.70
C LYS A 185 21.50 -3.41 7.29
N GLU A 186 22.31 -3.66 6.26
CA GLU A 186 23.21 -2.67 5.68
C GLU A 186 22.46 -1.47 5.07
N ASN A 187 21.18 -1.65 4.72
CA ASN A 187 20.35 -0.62 4.10
C ASN A 187 19.52 0.22 5.09
N ILE A 188 19.64 -0.03 6.39
CA ILE A 188 19.04 0.81 7.44
C ILE A 188 19.53 2.26 7.28
N GLY A 189 18.59 3.20 7.26
CA GLY A 189 18.86 4.64 7.09
C GLY A 189 19.29 5.07 5.69
N LYS A 190 19.28 4.18 4.69
CA LYS A 190 19.64 4.52 3.29
C LYS A 190 18.44 4.73 2.36
N PHE A 191 17.27 4.21 2.75
CA PHE A 191 16.05 4.27 1.95
C PHE A 191 14.92 4.92 2.75
N PRO A 192 14.15 5.85 2.16
CA PRO A 192 13.07 6.51 2.87
C PRO A 192 11.87 5.57 3.06
N ARG A 193 11.22 5.68 4.22
CA ARG A 193 9.99 4.97 4.53
C ARG A 193 8.79 5.73 3.98
N VAL A 194 7.94 5.06 3.22
CA VAL A 194 6.58 5.54 2.94
C VAL A 194 5.67 4.97 4.02
N ARG A 195 4.92 5.81 4.73
CA ARG A 195 3.95 5.37 5.74
C ARG A 195 2.56 5.17 5.12
N PRO A 196 1.73 4.22 5.60
CA PRO A 196 0.39 3.99 5.06
C PRO A 196 -0.49 5.26 4.96
N GLU A 197 -0.52 6.07 6.01
CA GLU A 197 -1.26 7.33 6.10
C GLU A 197 -0.77 8.38 5.11
N GLN A 198 0.53 8.42 4.83
CA GLN A 198 1.10 9.32 3.83
C GLN A 198 0.69 8.90 2.43
N LEU A 199 0.73 7.60 2.10
CA LEU A 199 0.29 7.12 0.79
C LEU A 199 -1.20 7.37 0.59
N VAL A 200 -2.05 7.03 1.57
CA VAL A 200 -3.50 7.28 1.48
C VAL A 200 -3.80 8.77 1.34
N GLY A 201 -3.14 9.62 2.14
CA GLY A 201 -3.30 11.07 2.04
C GLY A 201 -2.83 11.61 0.68
N ALA A 202 -1.71 11.10 0.16
CA ALA A 202 -1.21 11.45 -1.16
C ALA A 202 -2.18 11.04 -2.26
N CYS A 203 -2.77 9.84 -2.20
CA CYS A 203 -3.83 9.41 -3.11
C CYS A 203 -5.03 10.37 -3.08
N GLY A 204 -5.39 10.91 -1.90
CA GLY A 204 -6.48 11.87 -1.76
C GLY A 204 -6.20 13.25 -2.34
N LYS A 205 -4.92 13.67 -2.39
CA LYS A 205 -4.48 14.92 -3.01
C LYS A 205 -4.13 14.78 -4.49
N TYR A 206 -3.81 13.56 -4.94
CA TYR A 206 -3.33 13.31 -6.30
C TYR A 206 -4.39 13.62 -7.35
N LYS A 207 -3.95 14.25 -8.44
CA LYS A 207 -4.76 14.53 -9.63
C LYS A 207 -3.95 14.12 -10.85
N GLU A 208 -4.56 13.30 -11.70
CA GLU A 208 -3.91 12.83 -12.93
C GLU A 208 -3.49 14.01 -13.82
N GLY A 209 -2.29 13.91 -14.41
CA GLY A 209 -1.71 14.98 -15.23
C GLY A 209 -1.09 16.15 -14.45
N LEU A 210 -1.20 16.17 -13.12
CA LEU A 210 -0.48 17.13 -12.26
C LEU A 210 0.82 16.53 -11.69
N LYS A 211 1.59 17.38 -11.02
CA LYS A 211 2.82 16.96 -10.33
C LYS A 211 2.49 15.94 -9.22
N PRO A 212 3.33 14.91 -9.04
CA PRO A 212 3.22 13.99 -7.89
C PRO A 212 3.27 14.73 -6.55
N VAL A 213 2.69 14.13 -5.51
CA VAL A 213 2.59 14.73 -4.17
C VAL A 213 3.96 14.69 -3.47
N SER A 214 4.42 15.84 -2.97
CA SER A 214 5.69 15.94 -2.24
C SER A 214 5.64 15.28 -0.85
N TYR A 215 6.79 15.02 -0.24
CA TYR A 215 6.87 14.51 1.14
C TYR A 215 6.14 15.40 2.14
N THR A 216 6.35 16.72 2.09
CA THR A 216 5.70 17.69 2.99
C THR A 216 4.18 17.64 2.79
N ASP A 217 3.71 17.68 1.54
CA ASP A 217 2.28 17.61 1.23
C ASP A 217 1.64 16.30 1.67
N ALA A 218 2.37 15.18 1.59
CA ALA A 218 1.92 13.87 2.02
C ALA A 218 1.88 13.75 3.55
N CYS A 219 2.79 14.41 4.27
CA CYS A 219 2.75 14.50 5.73
C CYS A 219 1.54 15.30 6.21
N GLU A 220 1.25 16.47 5.60
CA GLU A 220 0.04 17.23 5.90
C GLU A 220 -1.24 16.43 5.62
N ALA A 221 -1.28 15.72 4.49
CA ALA A 221 -2.42 14.87 4.15
C ALA A 221 -2.57 13.68 5.11
N ALA A 222 -1.46 13.15 5.61
CA ALA A 222 -1.46 12.08 6.60
C ALA A 222 -2.11 12.52 7.92
N GLU A 223 -1.88 13.75 8.38
CA GLU A 223 -2.54 14.27 9.58
C GLU A 223 -4.06 14.25 9.44
N PHE A 224 -4.57 14.67 8.27
CA PHE A 224 -6.00 14.61 7.96
C PHE A 224 -6.50 13.15 7.95
N VAL A 225 -5.76 12.23 7.33
CA VAL A 225 -6.09 10.79 7.34
C VAL A 225 -6.21 10.24 8.76
N LEU A 226 -5.27 10.60 9.64
CA LEU A 226 -5.26 10.14 11.03
C LEU A 226 -6.41 10.73 11.84
N GLN A 227 -6.76 12.00 11.62
CA GLN A 227 -7.93 12.64 12.25
C GLN A 227 -9.24 11.96 11.84
N GLU A 228 -9.44 11.72 10.54
CA GLU A 228 -10.63 11.02 10.04
C GLU A 228 -10.72 9.60 10.61
N MET A 229 -9.60 8.89 10.67
CA MET A 229 -9.56 7.55 11.25
C MET A 229 -9.86 7.53 12.75
N ALA A 230 -9.48 8.58 13.50
CA ALA A 230 -9.85 8.73 14.90
C ALA A 230 -11.37 8.91 15.06
N ASN A 231 -11.99 9.73 14.22
CA ASN A 231 -13.44 9.96 14.19
C ASN A 231 -14.24 8.70 13.80
N ILE A 232 -13.68 7.87 12.93
CA ILE A 232 -14.28 6.59 12.48
C ILE A 232 -14.22 5.53 13.59
N ALA A 233 -13.27 5.65 14.52
CA ALA A 233 -13.03 4.66 15.57
C ALA A 233 -13.84 4.90 16.86
N THR A 234 -14.49 6.06 16.99
CA THR A 234 -15.60 6.32 17.91
C THR A 234 -16.91 5.74 17.39
#